data_AF-Q174N3-F1
#
_entry.id   AF-Q174N3-F1
#
_cell.length_a   1.000
_cell.length_b   1.000
_cell.length_c   1.000
_cell.angle_alpha   90.00
_cell.angle_beta   90.00
_cell.angle_gamma   90.00
#
_symmetry.space_group_name_H-M   'P 1'
#
loop_
_entity.id
_entity.type
_entity.pdbx_description
1 polymer ?
#
loop_
_entity_poly.entity_id
_entity_poly.type
_entity_poly.pdbx_seq_one_letter_code
_entity_poly.pdbx_strand_id
1 'polypeptide(L)'
;MENSFLNMAHVHGRRAEHHTKHRRFDEAIENHRKAASFIEEALKIAPQSAVVIESLQLQRKYHMKQIEFVRHRKQQYERYIKAVEYQRKRNPEFLAKQLEKIEKYNELQVAIYQNLEDTGSILETMTGSSGTDRNNPVVDDLISLNHSLHILVHRMTQNIDEYAVENETLKEKLSVFEREPGERAKTAATGKGSEQGKGESRFLSGLETGRDALEAIDFHREELPALAPLELPTFDLPDFENN
;
A
#
# COMPACT_ATOMS: atom_id res chain seq x y z
N MET A 1 27.54 14.27 -34.37
CA MET A 1 27.68 15.03 -33.11
C MET A 1 26.98 14.29 -31.96
N GLU A 2 27.32 13.02 -31.71
CA GLU A 2 26.47 12.15 -30.87
C GLU A 2 27.14 11.64 -29.56
N ASN A 3 28.45 11.89 -29.38
CA ASN A 3 29.23 11.38 -28.23
C ASN A 3 29.76 12.48 -27.30
N SER A 4 28.99 13.55 -27.06
CA SER A 4 29.35 14.52 -26.02
C SER A 4 29.14 13.89 -24.64
N PHE A 5 30.12 14.01 -23.74
CA PHE A 5 30.03 13.49 -22.36
C PHE A 5 28.77 14.00 -21.64
N LEU A 6 28.36 15.24 -21.92
CA LEU A 6 27.14 15.80 -21.37
C LEU A 6 25.87 15.09 -21.88
N ASN A 7 25.84 14.74 -23.17
CA ASN A 7 24.71 13.99 -23.74
C ASN A 7 24.61 12.60 -23.10
N MET A 8 25.74 11.92 -22.94
CA MET A 8 25.79 10.61 -22.27
C MET A 8 25.31 10.71 -20.81
N ALA A 9 25.70 11.75 -20.09
CA ALA A 9 25.22 12.00 -18.74
C ALA A 9 23.69 12.14 -18.67
N HIS A 10 23.10 12.92 -19.57
CA HIS A 10 21.64 13.09 -19.62
C HIS A 10 20.89 11.81 -20.02
N VAL A 11 21.43 11.03 -20.96
CA VAL A 11 20.86 9.72 -21.33
C VAL A 11 20.83 8.79 -20.12
N HIS A 12 21.93 8.71 -19.37
CA HIS A 12 21.98 7.92 -18.14
C HIS A 12 21.07 8.47 -17.04
N GLY A 13 20.92 9.80 -16.94
CA GLY A 13 19.95 10.43 -16.05
C GLY A 13 18.51 9.98 -16.32
N ARG A 14 18.05 10.07 -17.57
CA ARG A 14 16.71 9.60 -17.97
C ARG A 14 16.53 8.10 -17.71
N ARG A 15 17.55 7.30 -17.99
CA ARG A 15 17.52 5.85 -17.74
C ARG A 15 17.43 5.53 -16.25
N ALA A 16 18.12 6.27 -15.40
CA ALA A 16 18.04 6.12 -13.95
C ALA A 16 16.64 6.42 -13.40
N GLU A 17 16.00 7.50 -13.88
CA GLU A 17 14.63 7.83 -13.51
C GLU A 17 13.65 6.74 -13.94
N HIS A 18 13.80 6.21 -15.15
CA HIS A 18 13.01 5.09 -15.64
C HIS A 18 13.14 3.86 -14.73
N HIS A 19 14.37 3.46 -14.37
CA HIS A 19 14.61 2.32 -13.47
C HIS A 19 14.05 2.56 -12.07
N THR A 20 14.15 3.79 -11.54
CA THR A 20 13.59 4.17 -10.23
C THR A 20 12.07 3.99 -10.20
N LYS A 21 11.36 4.38 -11.27
CA LYS A 21 9.90 4.18 -11.38
C LYS A 21 9.50 2.70 -11.37
N HIS A 22 10.33 1.84 -11.95
CA HIS A 22 10.10 0.39 -12.03
C HIS A 22 10.71 -0.39 -10.85
N ARG A 23 11.10 0.29 -9.76
CA ARG A 23 11.68 -0.32 -8.55
C ARG A 23 12.98 -1.10 -8.79
N ARG A 24 13.64 -0.86 -9.93
CA ARG A 24 14.97 -1.38 -10.29
C ARG A 24 16.05 -0.47 -9.72
N PHE A 25 16.17 -0.48 -8.39
CA PHE A 25 16.94 0.55 -7.67
C PHE A 25 18.46 0.43 -7.89
N ASP A 26 18.98 -0.79 -8.04
CA ASP A 26 20.42 -1.00 -8.25
C ASP A 26 20.86 -0.48 -9.62
N GLU A 27 20.08 -0.76 -10.67
CA GLU A 27 20.33 -0.23 -12.00
C GLU A 27 20.15 1.30 -12.03
N ALA A 28 19.20 1.85 -11.28
CA ALA A 28 19.05 3.31 -11.15
C ALA A 28 20.28 3.96 -10.52
N ILE A 29 20.80 3.40 -9.42
CA ILE A 29 22.01 3.88 -8.75
C ILE A 29 23.22 3.82 -9.71
N GLU A 30 23.38 2.72 -10.43
CA GLU A 30 24.47 2.55 -11.39
C GLU A 30 24.39 3.59 -12.53
N ASN A 31 23.19 3.86 -13.04
CA ASN A 31 23.00 4.88 -14.07
C ASN A 31 23.28 6.30 -13.54
N HIS A 32 22.90 6.65 -12.31
CA HIS A 32 23.29 7.94 -11.72
C HIS A 32 24.79 8.05 -11.46
N ARG A 33 25.48 6.95 -11.10
CA ARG A 33 26.95 6.92 -11.01
C ARG A 33 27.62 7.17 -12.36
N LYS A 34 27.13 6.49 -13.41
CA LYS A 34 27.59 6.70 -14.79
C LYS A 34 27.35 8.13 -15.28
N ALA A 35 26.19 8.71 -14.96
CA ALA A 35 25.91 10.11 -15.27
C ALA A 35 26.90 11.06 -14.59
N ALA A 36 27.17 10.85 -13.30
CA ALA A 36 28.15 11.66 -12.57
C ALA A 36 29.58 11.51 -13.11
N SER A 37 30.01 10.31 -13.50
CA SER A 37 31.33 10.11 -14.11
C SER A 37 31.45 10.82 -15.46
N PHE A 38 30.40 10.80 -16.29
CA PHE A 38 30.41 11.54 -17.55
C PHE A 38 30.43 13.06 -17.34
N ILE A 39 29.79 13.56 -16.29
CA ILE A 39 29.90 14.99 -15.91
C ILE A 39 31.31 15.32 -15.43
N GLU A 40 31.98 14.42 -14.70
CA GLU A 40 33.39 14.59 -14.33
C GLU A 40 34.31 14.64 -15.56
N GLU A 41 34.10 13.79 -16.55
CA GLU A 41 34.85 13.86 -17.81
C GLU A 41 34.54 15.15 -18.58
N ALA A 42 33.27 15.60 -18.57
CA ALA A 42 32.88 16.88 -19.17
C ALA A 42 33.58 18.06 -18.48
N LEU A 43 33.75 18.03 -17.15
CA LEU A 43 34.46 19.05 -16.39
C LEU A 43 35.94 19.17 -16.77
N LYS A 44 36.61 18.07 -17.15
CA LYS A 44 38.03 18.09 -17.56
C LYS A 44 38.25 18.77 -18.90
N ILE A 45 37.27 18.69 -19.81
CA ILE A 45 37.35 19.26 -21.15
C ILE A 45 36.58 20.60 -21.27
N ALA A 46 35.91 21.03 -20.20
CA ALA A 46 35.06 22.22 -20.23
C ALA A 46 35.90 23.48 -20.49
N PRO A 47 35.35 24.46 -21.24
CA PRO A 47 35.96 25.77 -21.39
C PRO A 47 36.19 26.43 -20.03
N GLN A 48 37.17 27.34 -19.95
CA GLN A 48 37.56 28.04 -18.71
C GLN A 48 36.53 29.10 -18.23
N SER A 49 35.27 28.93 -18.61
CA SER A 49 34.15 29.72 -18.12
C SER A 49 33.74 29.21 -16.74
N ALA A 50 33.87 30.09 -15.74
CA ALA A 50 33.48 29.79 -14.36
C ALA A 50 32.01 29.32 -14.25
N VAL A 51 31.11 29.91 -15.04
CA VAL A 51 29.67 29.57 -15.05
C VAL A 51 29.43 28.14 -15.53
N VAL A 52 30.17 27.70 -16.56
CA VAL A 52 30.02 26.33 -17.10
C VAL A 52 30.54 25.31 -16.10
N ILE A 53 31.67 25.60 -15.46
CA ILE A 53 32.26 24.72 -14.43
C ILE A 53 31.30 24.60 -13.23
N GLU A 54 30.74 25.71 -12.75
CA GLU A 54 29.79 25.71 -11.64
C GLU A 54 28.52 24.91 -11.97
N SER A 55 27.96 25.11 -13.17
CA SER A 55 26.78 24.37 -13.63
C SER A 55 27.02 22.86 -13.64
N LEU A 56 28.15 22.42 -14.22
CA LEU A 56 28.52 21.00 -14.26
C LEU A 56 28.78 20.43 -12.85
N GLN A 57 29.41 21.19 -11.96
CA GLN A 57 29.58 20.78 -10.56
C GLN A 57 28.23 20.61 -9.85
N LEU A 58 27.26 21.50 -10.10
CA LEU A 58 25.92 21.39 -9.54
C LEU A 58 25.18 20.15 -10.07
N GLN A 59 25.29 19.85 -11.36
CA GLN A 59 24.71 18.63 -11.96
C GLN A 59 25.32 17.35 -11.37
N ARG A 60 26.64 17.33 -11.15
CA ARG A 60 27.30 16.21 -10.47
C ARG A 60 26.78 16.04 -9.04
N LYS A 61 26.68 17.14 -8.28
CA LYS A 61 26.11 17.13 -6.91
C LYS A 61 24.67 16.62 -6.92
N TYR A 62 23.87 17.01 -7.92
CA TYR A 62 22.51 16.51 -8.10
C TYR A 62 22.50 14.98 -8.24
N HIS A 63 23.30 14.40 -9.12
CA HIS A 63 23.34 12.93 -9.29
C HIS A 63 23.84 12.19 -8.03
N MET A 64 24.77 12.78 -7.28
CA MET A 64 25.18 12.23 -5.99
C MET A 64 24.02 12.23 -4.97
N LYS A 65 23.27 13.32 -4.88
CA LYS A 65 22.06 13.37 -4.02
C LYS A 65 20.99 12.38 -4.48
N GLN A 66 20.80 12.21 -5.80
CA GLN A 66 19.85 11.23 -6.33
C GLN A 66 20.24 9.79 -5.97
N ILE A 67 21.54 9.46 -5.93
CA ILE A 67 21.99 8.14 -5.46
C ILE A 67 21.55 7.90 -4.02
N GLU A 68 21.74 8.87 -3.12
CA GLU A 68 21.30 8.73 -1.72
C GLU A 68 19.78 8.60 -1.61
N PHE A 69 19.03 9.40 -2.37
CA PHE A 69 17.57 9.29 -2.42
C PHE A 69 17.10 7.91 -2.87
N VAL A 70 17.69 7.38 -3.96
CA VAL A 70 17.35 6.04 -4.47
C VAL A 70 17.77 4.94 -3.49
N ARG A 71 18.89 5.10 -2.78
CA ARG A 71 19.31 4.18 -1.70
C ARG A 71 18.30 4.11 -0.57
N HIS A 72 17.82 5.26 -0.09
CA HIS A 72 16.78 5.30 0.94
C HIS A 72 15.50 4.65 0.43
N ARG A 73 15.08 4.95 -0.80
CA ARG A 73 13.89 4.35 -1.40
C ARG A 73 14.01 2.82 -1.54
N LYS A 74 15.19 2.31 -1.90
CA LYS A 74 15.51 0.88 -1.91
C LYS A 74 15.36 0.26 -0.51
N GLN A 75 15.97 0.87 0.50
CA GLN A 75 15.89 0.37 1.87
C GLN A 75 14.45 0.30 2.39
N GLN A 76 13.65 1.34 2.14
CA GLN A 76 12.24 1.36 2.51
C GLN A 76 11.45 0.26 1.81
N TYR A 77 11.71 0.06 0.51
CA TYR A 77 11.05 -1.01 -0.24
C TYR A 77 11.43 -2.41 0.24
N GLU A 78 12.70 -2.65 0.57
CA GLU A 78 13.15 -3.93 1.13
C GLU A 78 12.51 -4.22 2.49
N ARG A 79 12.36 -3.21 3.35
CA ARG A 79 11.65 -3.34 4.63
C ARG A 79 10.18 -3.71 4.40
N TYR A 80 9.52 -3.00 3.48
CA TYR A 80 8.13 -3.28 3.09
C TYR A 80 7.96 -4.71 2.58
N ILE A 81 8.81 -5.15 1.64
CA ILE A 81 8.74 -6.51 1.08
C ILE A 81 8.96 -7.56 2.17
N LYS A 82 9.94 -7.38 3.06
CA LYS A 82 10.15 -8.29 4.19
C LYS A 82 8.95 -8.35 5.13
N ALA A 83 8.30 -7.22 5.41
CA ALA A 83 7.10 -7.18 6.24
C ALA A 83 5.92 -7.91 5.58
N VAL A 84 5.72 -7.70 4.27
CA VAL A 84 4.69 -8.42 3.49
C VAL A 84 4.97 -9.92 3.42
N GLU A 85 6.23 -10.32 3.21
CA GLU A 85 6.63 -11.73 3.21
C GLU A 85 6.45 -12.37 4.59
N TYR A 86 6.76 -11.64 5.66
CA TYR A 86 6.52 -12.10 7.03
C TYR A 86 5.03 -12.32 7.30
N GLN A 87 4.17 -11.39 6.87
CA GLN A 87 2.71 -11.53 6.92
C GLN A 87 2.24 -12.76 6.13
N ARG A 88 2.73 -12.94 4.90
CA ARG A 88 2.39 -14.12 4.07
C ARG A 88 2.81 -15.44 4.71
N LYS A 89 4.00 -15.49 5.32
CA LYS A 89 4.53 -16.70 5.98
C LYS A 89 3.87 -16.98 7.33
N ARG A 90 3.44 -15.94 8.05
CA ARG A 90 2.77 -16.07 9.35
C ARG A 90 1.27 -16.32 9.22
N ASN A 91 0.64 -15.97 8.10
CA ASN A 91 -0.80 -16.12 7.87
C ASN A 91 -1.16 -16.81 6.52
N PRO A 92 -0.54 -17.94 6.14
CA PRO A 92 -0.90 -18.66 4.92
C PRO A 92 -2.34 -19.19 4.97
N GLU A 93 -2.82 -19.58 6.17
CA GLU A 93 -4.21 -20.00 6.38
C GLU A 93 -5.22 -18.87 6.18
N PHE A 94 -4.88 -17.62 6.50
CA PHE A 94 -5.80 -16.50 6.33
C PHE A 94 -6.03 -16.21 4.84
N LEU A 95 -4.97 -16.24 4.04
CA LEU A 95 -5.08 -16.08 2.59
C LEU A 95 -5.78 -17.28 1.95
N ALA A 96 -5.51 -18.51 2.40
CA ALA A 96 -6.22 -19.70 1.96
C ALA A 96 -7.71 -19.66 2.32
N LYS A 97 -8.07 -19.23 3.53
CA LYS A 97 -9.47 -19.06 3.97
C LYS A 97 -10.19 -17.94 3.21
N GLN A 98 -9.48 -16.87 2.82
CA GLN A 98 -10.04 -15.81 1.97
C GLN A 98 -10.26 -16.30 0.53
N LEU A 99 -9.30 -17.05 -0.04
CA LEU A 99 -9.46 -17.69 -1.35
C LEU A 99 -10.60 -18.70 -1.36
N GLU A 100 -10.70 -19.55 -0.32
CA GLU A 100 -11.80 -20.51 -0.17
C GLU A 100 -13.17 -19.80 -0.02
N LYS A 101 -13.23 -18.68 0.70
CA LYS A 101 -14.44 -17.86 0.77
C LYS A 101 -14.83 -17.26 -0.57
N ILE A 102 -13.86 -16.75 -1.34
CA ILE A 102 -14.09 -16.20 -2.68
C ILE A 102 -14.56 -17.30 -3.63
N GLU A 103 -13.96 -18.49 -3.59
CA GLU A 103 -14.40 -19.64 -4.38
C GLU A 103 -15.83 -20.06 -4.03
N LYS A 104 -16.18 -20.14 -2.74
CA LYS A 104 -17.56 -20.41 -2.32
C LYS A 104 -18.55 -19.32 -2.75
N TYR A 105 -18.13 -18.05 -2.75
CA TYR A 105 -18.96 -16.95 -3.23
C TYR A 105 -19.20 -17.05 -4.74
N ASN A 106 -18.17 -17.39 -5.52
CA ASN A 106 -18.27 -17.60 -6.95
C ASN A 106 -19.13 -18.83 -7.29
N GLU A 107 -18.97 -19.92 -6.54
CA GLU A 107 -19.78 -21.14 -6.70
C GLU A 107 -21.25 -20.86 -6.38
N LEU A 108 -21.53 -20.12 -5.30
CA LEU A 108 -22.88 -19.67 -4.97
C LEU A 108 -23.45 -18.75 -6.05
N GLN A 109 -22.66 -17.83 -6.60
CA GLN A 109 -23.09 -16.93 -7.67
C GLN A 109 -23.44 -17.71 -8.94
N VAL A 110 -22.63 -18.71 -9.32
CA VAL A 110 -22.92 -19.60 -10.44
C VAL A 110 -24.19 -20.41 -10.19
N ALA A 111 -24.38 -20.95 -8.99
CA ALA A 111 -25.58 -21.68 -8.62
C ALA A 111 -26.85 -20.80 -8.62
N ILE A 112 -26.74 -19.53 -8.23
CA ILE A 112 -27.83 -18.56 -8.30
C ILE A 112 -28.19 -18.29 -9.77
N TYR A 113 -27.20 -18.06 -10.63
CA TYR A 113 -27.47 -17.84 -12.06
C TYR A 113 -28.10 -19.07 -12.73
N GLN A 114 -27.63 -20.27 -12.42
CA GLN A 114 -28.26 -21.52 -12.90
C GLN A 114 -29.70 -21.65 -12.42
N ASN A 115 -29.98 -21.42 -11.14
CA ASN A 115 -31.36 -21.46 -10.63
C ASN A 115 -32.26 -20.39 -11.27
N LEU A 116 -31.74 -19.20 -11.56
CA LEU A 116 -32.48 -18.16 -12.27
C LEU A 116 -32.79 -18.56 -13.71
N GLU A 117 -31.86 -19.22 -14.40
CA GLU A 117 -32.05 -19.74 -15.75
C GLU A 117 -33.06 -20.91 -15.77
N ASP A 118 -32.94 -21.84 -14.82
CA ASP A 118 -33.84 -22.98 -14.66
C ASP A 118 -35.27 -22.52 -14.33
N THR A 119 -35.43 -21.56 -13.41
CA THR A 119 -36.73 -20.98 -13.07
C THR A 119 -37.33 -20.18 -14.22
N GLY A 120 -36.52 -19.46 -14.99
CA GLY A 120 -36.93 -18.78 -16.22
C GLY A 120 -37.44 -19.76 -17.28
N SER A 121 -36.74 -20.88 -17.47
CA SER A 121 -37.16 -21.94 -18.39
C SER A 121 -38.47 -22.60 -17.95
N ILE A 122 -38.66 -22.84 -16.64
CA ILE A 122 -39.93 -23.36 -16.11
C ILE A 122 -41.07 -22.35 -16.32
N LEU A 123 -40.82 -21.06 -16.08
CA LEU A 123 -41.81 -20.01 -16.33
C LEU A 123 -42.16 -19.90 -17.81
N GLU A 124 -41.18 -20.01 -18.71
CA GLU A 124 -41.39 -20.03 -20.17
C GLU A 124 -42.21 -21.25 -20.60
N THR A 125 -41.96 -22.41 -19.99
CA THR A 125 -42.73 -23.64 -20.23
C THR A 125 -44.17 -23.52 -19.70
N MET A 126 -44.35 -22.89 -18.54
CA MET A 126 -45.67 -22.64 -17.95
C MET A 126 -46.47 -21.58 -18.72
N THR A 127 -45.83 -20.52 -19.18
CA THR A 127 -46.46 -19.46 -19.99
C THR A 127 -46.71 -19.89 -21.43
N GLY A 128 -45.90 -20.80 -21.97
CA GLY A 128 -46.13 -21.45 -23.27
C GLY A 128 -47.22 -22.51 -23.25
N SER A 129 -47.50 -23.15 -22.11
CA SER A 129 -48.54 -24.19 -21.99
C SER A 129 -49.92 -23.68 -21.55
N SER A 130 -50.01 -22.48 -20.97
CA SER A 130 -51.30 -21.90 -20.56
C SER A 130 -51.73 -20.82 -21.54
N GLY A 131 -52.47 -21.25 -22.57
CA GLY A 131 -53.41 -20.35 -23.23
C GLY A 131 -54.37 -19.76 -22.19
N THR A 132 -54.74 -18.51 -22.40
CA THR A 132 -55.73 -17.67 -21.68
C THR A 132 -55.30 -17.00 -20.35
N ASP A 133 -55.55 -15.68 -20.36
CA ASP A 133 -55.60 -14.67 -19.30
C ASP A 133 -54.32 -13.98 -18.77
N ARG A 134 -54.18 -12.71 -19.21
CA ARG A 134 -53.06 -11.79 -19.06
C ARG A 134 -53.03 -10.97 -17.75
N ASN A 135 -53.74 -11.36 -16.69
CA ASN A 135 -53.70 -10.61 -15.42
C ASN A 135 -53.77 -11.59 -14.25
N ASN A 136 -52.68 -12.32 -13.97
CA ASN A 136 -52.63 -13.22 -12.84
C ASN A 136 -51.98 -12.48 -11.64
N PRO A 137 -52.76 -12.00 -10.65
CA PRO A 137 -52.25 -11.22 -9.51
C PRO A 137 -51.19 -11.99 -8.69
N VAL A 138 -51.18 -13.32 -8.81
CA VAL A 138 -50.16 -14.18 -8.21
C VAL A 138 -48.76 -13.91 -8.74
N VAL A 139 -48.62 -13.49 -10.02
CA VAL A 139 -47.32 -13.16 -10.63
C VAL A 139 -46.82 -11.81 -10.09
N ASP A 140 -47.70 -10.82 -9.94
CA ASP A 140 -47.36 -9.52 -9.37
C ASP A 140 -46.99 -9.64 -7.87
N ASP A 141 -47.70 -10.49 -7.13
CA ASP A 141 -47.37 -10.84 -5.75
C ASP A 141 -46.01 -11.56 -5.68
N LEU A 142 -45.70 -12.44 -6.63
CA LEU A 142 -44.39 -13.10 -6.72
C LEU A 142 -43.26 -12.11 -6.99
N ILE A 143 -43.48 -11.14 -7.89
CA ILE A 143 -42.51 -10.08 -8.21
C ILE A 143 -42.29 -9.18 -6.98
N SER A 144 -43.36 -8.81 -6.27
CA SER A 144 -43.29 -8.03 -5.03
C SER A 144 -42.55 -8.77 -3.90
N LEU A 145 -42.82 -10.08 -3.76
CA LEU A 145 -42.16 -10.93 -2.78
C LEU A 145 -40.67 -11.11 -3.09
N ASN A 146 -40.34 -11.31 -4.37
CA ASN A 146 -38.96 -11.41 -4.84
C ASN A 146 -38.18 -10.11 -4.59
N HIS A 147 -38.79 -8.96 -4.89
CA HIS A 147 -38.18 -7.66 -4.57
C HIS A 147 -37.95 -7.48 -3.06
N SER A 148 -38.91 -7.91 -2.23
CA SER A 148 -38.78 -7.88 -0.77
C SER A 148 -37.68 -8.80 -0.26
N LEU A 149 -37.54 -10.00 -0.85
CA LEU A 149 -36.44 -10.93 -0.56
C LEU A 149 -35.09 -10.33 -0.95
N HIS A 150 -34.98 -9.66 -2.09
CA HIS A 150 -33.75 -8.95 -2.49
C HIS A 150 -33.34 -7.87 -1.49
N ILE A 151 -34.29 -7.06 -1.01
CA ILE A 151 -34.01 -6.05 0.02
C ILE A 151 -33.53 -6.72 1.32
N LEU A 152 -34.17 -7.83 1.72
CA LEU A 152 -33.80 -8.55 2.93
C LEU A 152 -32.40 -9.16 2.82
N VAL A 153 -32.09 -9.82 1.70
CA VAL A 153 -30.76 -10.38 1.44
C VAL A 153 -29.70 -9.28 1.48
N HIS A 154 -29.96 -8.14 0.84
CA HIS A 154 -29.04 -7.01 0.87
C HIS A 154 -28.78 -6.50 2.30
N ARG A 155 -29.84 -6.37 3.11
CA ARG A 155 -29.71 -6.01 4.53
C ARG A 155 -28.97 -7.07 5.34
N MET A 156 -29.20 -8.35 5.08
CA MET A 156 -28.49 -9.42 5.77
C MET A 156 -27.00 -9.44 5.42
N THR A 157 -26.64 -9.21 4.15
CA THR A 157 -25.25 -9.06 3.73
C THR A 157 -24.58 -7.87 4.42
N GLN A 158 -25.26 -6.71 4.46
CA GLN A 158 -24.75 -5.54 5.17
C GLN A 158 -24.52 -5.81 6.66
N ASN A 159 -25.46 -6.48 7.33
CA ASN A 159 -25.30 -6.85 8.74
C ASN A 159 -24.13 -7.82 8.95
N ILE A 160 -23.90 -8.77 8.03
CA ILE A 160 -22.76 -9.68 8.09
C ILE A 160 -21.44 -8.91 7.97
N ASP A 161 -21.37 -7.91 7.08
CA ASP A 161 -20.20 -7.06 6.92
C ASP A 161 -19.95 -6.22 8.20
N GLU A 162 -21.01 -5.66 8.78
CA GLU A 162 -20.94 -4.93 10.07
C GLU A 162 -20.44 -5.83 11.21
N TYR A 163 -20.96 -7.06 11.34
CA TYR A 163 -20.48 -8.02 12.33
C TYR A 163 -19.06 -8.53 12.06
N ALA A 164 -18.62 -8.57 10.79
CA ALA A 164 -17.25 -8.92 10.46
C ALA A 164 -16.28 -7.84 10.94
N VAL A 165 -16.61 -6.56 10.70
CA VAL A 165 -15.85 -5.42 11.19
C VAL A 165 -15.82 -5.38 12.72
N GLU A 166 -16.98 -5.54 13.38
CA GLU A 166 -17.04 -5.58 14.84
C GLU A 166 -16.16 -6.71 15.42
N ASN A 167 -16.21 -7.91 14.82
CA ASN A 167 -15.35 -9.01 15.22
C ASN A 167 -13.85 -8.70 15.07
N GLU A 168 -13.44 -7.99 14.03
CA GLU A 168 -12.04 -7.56 13.89
C GLU A 168 -11.65 -6.59 15.01
N THR A 169 -12.50 -5.61 15.31
CA THR A 169 -12.24 -4.68 16.43
C THR A 169 -12.18 -5.38 17.79
N LEU A 170 -13.05 -6.38 18.03
CA LEU A 170 -13.03 -7.16 19.26
C LEU A 170 -11.79 -8.04 19.37
N LYS A 171 -11.34 -8.64 18.26
CA LYS A 171 -10.08 -9.40 18.22
C LYS A 171 -8.87 -8.50 18.47
N GLU A 172 -8.88 -7.27 17.95
CA GLU A 172 -7.85 -6.28 18.24
C GLU A 172 -7.83 -5.92 19.74
N LYS A 173 -8.98 -5.61 20.32
CA LYS A 173 -9.12 -5.35 21.77
C LYS A 173 -8.64 -6.53 22.60
N LEU A 174 -9.03 -7.77 22.26
CA LEU A 174 -8.54 -8.97 22.94
C LEU A 174 -7.02 -9.14 22.79
N SER A 175 -6.46 -8.87 21.61
CA SER A 175 -5.01 -8.91 21.42
C SER A 175 -4.26 -7.89 22.29
N VAL A 176 -4.87 -6.75 22.61
CA VAL A 176 -4.29 -5.77 23.54
C VAL A 176 -4.34 -6.31 24.97
N PHE A 177 -5.48 -6.84 25.40
CA PHE A 177 -5.65 -7.40 26.75
C PHE A 177 -4.83 -8.68 26.99
N GLU A 178 -4.65 -9.55 26.00
CA GLU A 178 -3.77 -10.72 26.07
C GLU A 178 -2.28 -10.35 26.11
N ARG A 179 -1.94 -9.11 25.78
CA ARG A 179 -0.57 -8.56 25.89
C ARG A 179 -0.28 -8.01 27.29
N GLU A 180 -1.30 -7.66 28.07
CA GLU A 180 -1.16 -7.12 29.43
C GLU A 180 -0.91 -8.14 30.59
N PRO A 181 -1.12 -9.48 30.51
CA PRO A 181 -0.93 -10.34 31.67
C PRO A 181 0.57 -10.67 31.90
N GLY A 182 1.47 -10.24 31.02
CA GLY A 182 2.91 -10.48 31.14
C GLY A 182 3.67 -9.53 32.07
N GLU A 183 3.10 -8.37 32.41
CA GLU A 183 3.80 -7.33 33.20
C GLU A 183 3.35 -7.26 34.67
N ARG A 184 2.19 -7.82 35.04
CA ARG A 184 1.74 -7.87 36.44
C ARG A 184 2.15 -9.13 37.21
N ALA A 185 2.63 -10.18 36.55
CA ALA A 185 3.01 -11.43 37.21
C ALA A 185 4.49 -11.50 37.66
N LYS A 186 5.33 -10.51 37.31
CA LYS A 186 6.77 -10.53 37.62
C LYS A 186 7.18 -9.79 38.91
N THR A 187 6.23 -9.23 39.66
CA THR A 187 6.51 -8.49 40.91
C THR A 187 6.12 -9.22 42.20
N ALA A 188 5.65 -10.47 42.14
CA ALA A 188 5.17 -11.19 43.33
C ALA A 188 5.89 -12.51 43.66
N ALA A 189 7.04 -12.83 43.04
CA ALA A 189 7.76 -14.08 43.30
C ALA A 189 9.28 -13.89 43.39
N THR A 190 9.73 -13.07 44.34
CA THR A 190 11.14 -13.07 44.77
C THR A 190 11.20 -13.29 46.29
N GLY A 191 11.29 -14.56 46.67
CA GLY A 191 11.41 -14.97 48.06
C GLY A 191 11.94 -16.40 48.19
N LYS A 192 13.27 -16.49 48.36
CA LYS A 192 14.08 -17.62 48.89
C LYS A 192 14.46 -18.77 47.94
N GLY A 193 15.77 -18.87 47.69
CA GLY A 193 16.54 -20.04 48.16
C GLY A 193 17.34 -20.86 47.13
N SER A 194 18.65 -20.59 47.10
CA SER A 194 19.77 -21.55 46.95
C SER A 194 20.18 -22.09 45.56
N GLU A 195 21.28 -21.50 45.09
CA GLU A 195 22.56 -22.09 44.65
C GLU A 195 22.67 -23.28 43.65
N GLN A 196 23.55 -23.00 42.67
CA GLN A 196 24.51 -23.86 41.98
C GLN A 196 24.05 -24.77 40.83
N GLY A 197 24.38 -24.35 39.61
CA GLY A 197 24.47 -25.22 38.43
C GLY A 197 24.88 -24.44 37.18
N LYS A 198 26.12 -24.64 36.74
CA LYS A 198 26.79 -24.00 35.58
C LYS A 198 26.06 -24.24 34.26
N GLY A 199 26.06 -23.23 33.38
CA GLY A 199 25.76 -23.36 31.95
C GLY A 199 25.30 -22.03 31.33
N GLU A 200 26.25 -21.19 30.92
CA GLU A 200 25.96 -19.88 30.32
C GLU A 200 25.17 -20.01 29.01
N SER A 201 23.99 -19.41 29.05
CA SER A 201 23.13 -19.02 27.95
C SER A 201 23.70 -17.80 27.22
N ARG A 202 23.76 -17.86 25.89
CA ARG A 202 23.50 -16.70 25.01
C ARG A 202 22.83 -17.18 23.72
N PHE A 203 21.55 -17.52 23.80
CA PHE A 203 20.66 -17.55 22.64
C PHE A 203 19.39 -16.73 22.96
N LEU A 204 19.13 -15.75 22.11
CA LEU A 204 17.86 -15.06 21.86
C LEU A 204 17.41 -13.99 22.87
N SER A 205 18.00 -12.80 22.76
CA SER A 205 17.42 -11.54 23.27
C SER A 205 17.25 -10.49 22.15
N GLY A 206 16.83 -10.90 20.96
CA GLY A 206 16.88 -10.01 19.79
C GLY A 206 15.72 -10.17 18.82
N LEU A 207 14.48 -10.09 19.29
CA LEU A 207 13.30 -10.10 18.40
C LEU A 207 12.11 -9.26 18.90
N GLU A 208 12.35 -8.24 19.72
CA GLU A 208 11.33 -7.23 20.07
C GLU A 208 11.25 -6.07 19.06
N THR A 209 12.11 -6.04 18.04
CA THR A 209 12.15 -4.95 17.04
C THR A 209 11.15 -5.08 15.88
N GLY A 210 10.31 -6.12 15.88
CA GLY A 210 9.34 -6.36 14.80
C GLY A 210 8.00 -5.62 14.96
N ARG A 211 7.61 -5.27 16.19
CA ARG A 211 6.31 -4.65 16.47
C ARG A 211 6.39 -3.13 16.47
N ASP A 212 7.47 -2.56 16.99
CA ASP A 212 7.81 -1.13 16.84
C ASP A 212 8.04 -0.72 15.38
N ALA A 213 8.50 -1.65 14.53
CA ALA A 213 8.64 -1.38 13.10
C ALA A 213 7.29 -1.24 12.39
N LEU A 214 6.19 -1.75 12.96
CA LEU A 214 4.84 -1.62 12.38
C LEU A 214 4.17 -0.31 12.82
N GLU A 215 4.43 0.14 14.05
CA GLU A 215 3.97 1.44 14.57
C GLU A 215 4.74 2.61 13.93
N ALA A 216 6.01 2.41 13.55
CA ALA A 216 6.78 3.35 12.73
C ALA A 216 6.41 3.35 11.23
N ILE A 217 5.48 2.49 10.80
CA ILE A 217 4.85 2.52 9.48
C ILE A 217 3.41 3.05 9.63
N ASP A 218 3.16 3.89 10.62
CA ASP A 218 2.16 4.92 10.43
C ASP A 218 2.71 5.83 9.34
N PHE A 219 2.18 5.66 8.12
CA PHE A 219 2.46 6.57 7.03
C PHE A 219 2.12 7.96 7.56
N HIS A 220 3.14 8.78 7.73
CA HIS A 220 3.00 10.21 7.52
C HIS A 220 2.40 10.40 6.12
N ARG A 221 1.06 10.36 6.05
CA ARG A 221 0.30 11.49 5.52
C ARG A 221 0.69 12.68 6.39
N GLU A 222 1.92 13.16 6.23
CA GLU A 222 2.20 14.57 6.42
C GLU A 222 1.36 15.25 5.33
N GLU A 223 0.09 15.51 5.64
CA GLU A 223 -0.46 16.81 5.26
C GLU A 223 0.58 17.80 5.76
N LEU A 224 1.37 18.32 4.82
CA LEU A 224 2.31 19.39 5.07
C LEU A 224 1.59 20.40 5.96
N PRO A 225 2.20 20.88 7.06
CA PRO A 225 1.60 21.96 7.83
C PRO A 225 1.23 23.06 6.84
N ALA A 226 -0.03 23.48 6.82
CA ALA A 226 -0.54 24.46 5.87
C ALA A 226 0.42 25.64 5.87
N LEU A 227 1.16 25.80 4.78
CA LEU A 227 2.15 26.86 4.66
C LEU A 227 1.42 28.17 4.93
N ALA A 228 2.00 29.02 5.78
CA ALA A 228 1.47 30.35 6.01
C ALA A 228 1.22 31.01 4.64
N PRO A 229 0.04 31.61 4.40
CA PRO A 229 -0.27 32.21 3.12
C PRO A 229 0.86 33.18 2.75
N LEU A 230 1.45 33.01 1.57
CA LEU A 230 2.45 33.94 1.08
C LEU A 230 1.77 35.30 0.94
N GLU A 231 2.13 36.24 1.82
CA GLU A 231 1.84 37.64 1.61
C GLU A 231 2.64 38.09 0.38
N LEU A 232 1.92 38.26 -0.72
CA LEU A 232 2.46 38.90 -1.90
C LEU A 232 2.87 40.32 -1.51
N PRO A 233 4.05 40.82 -1.94
CA PRO A 233 4.42 42.20 -1.69
C PRO A 233 3.31 43.11 -2.24
N THR A 234 2.80 44.01 -1.39
CA THR A 234 1.91 45.08 -1.82
C THR A 234 2.71 46.01 -2.73
N PHE A 235 2.50 45.87 -4.03
CA PHE A 235 2.96 46.85 -4.99
C PHE A 235 2.10 48.10 -4.83
N ASP A 236 2.58 49.05 -4.04
CA ASP A 236 2.09 50.42 -4.13
C ASP A 236 2.55 50.96 -5.48
N LEU A 237 1.68 50.84 -6.48
CA LEU A 237 1.76 51.56 -7.74
C LEU A 237 0.89 52.81 -7.61
N PRO A 238 1.38 53.93 -7.05
CA PRO A 238 0.76 55.20 -7.34
C PRO A 238 1.06 55.57 -8.79
N ASP A 239 -0.01 55.87 -9.51
CA ASP A 239 -0.09 56.71 -10.69
C ASP A 239 0.45 56.14 -12.01
N PHE A 240 -0.34 55.24 -12.60
CA PHE A 240 -0.59 55.27 -14.05
C PHE A 240 -2.01 55.77 -14.32
N GLU A 241 -2.31 56.99 -13.89
CA GLU A 241 -3.41 57.76 -14.46
C GLU A 241 -2.87 59.06 -15.10
N ASN A 242 -3.05 59.16 -16.41
CA ASN A 242 -3.07 60.37 -17.23
C ASN A 242 -1.89 61.37 -17.14
N ASN A 243 -0.87 61.14 -17.97
CA ASN A 243 -0.54 62.03 -19.10
C ASN A 243 0.58 61.45 -19.98
#